data_AF-A0A6C0CA34-F1
#
_entry.id   AF-A0A6C0CA34-F1
#
_cell.length_a   1.000
_cell.length_b   1.000
_cell.length_c   1.000
_cell.angle_alpha   90.00
_cell.angle_beta   90.00
_cell.angle_gamma   90.00
#
_symmetry.space_group_name_H-M   'P 1'
#
loop_
_entity.id
_entity.type
_entity.pdbx_description
1 polymer ?
#
loop_
_entity_poly.entity_id
_entity_poly.type
_entity_poly.pdbx_seq_one_letter_code
_entity_poly.pdbx_strand_id
1 'polypeptide(L)'
;MEVILFGDIFDNILISMLIPIDLYNLVQTCKKYQKKISMSHIKKSAICEINRRLHITFGDELNGFKNAMREADATISGSFIIQCILGEHWGGSDVDVYVDKKMFMQFLMPEYYAAVYDQSRYKKIRFLDSDEESSTESSLDSELSEYENEHINMLQYMNDKNYCVEKIHKDYHGNPGTIVDYRINGTKIQFIGESLQKNFVISGYDFNICKNAYKFNDMFDGPTNLSIYRINEIFTKYTNFAPLYDLERNIKRYLKYSKRGFEFYSCNKENRVTNSNIWGHLNVDIIKLAPIEKRDFCKARMRNHEEYYFACYMNTVYSFARQFVKKMPLLHVCDKILTIDGIDLYPCHKDNFGAECLFNHIHPNVDHFHAKINRKSAIFFLDDFDIALS
;
A
#
# COMPACT_ATOMS: atom_id res chain seq x y z
N MET A 1 -13.09 17.82 54.52
CA MET A 1 -13.21 18.20 53.10
C MET A 1 -11.86 17.90 52.48
N GLU A 2 -11.73 16.76 51.80
CA GLU A 2 -10.46 16.37 51.16
C GLU A 2 -10.21 17.26 49.95
N VAL A 3 -9.07 17.95 49.94
CA VAL A 3 -8.63 18.77 48.81
C VAL A 3 -7.85 17.86 47.87
N ILE A 4 -8.46 17.46 46.75
CA ILE A 4 -7.77 16.73 45.68
C ILE A 4 -7.04 17.75 44.81
N LEU A 5 -5.72 17.84 44.95
CA LEU A 5 -4.87 18.64 44.07
C LEU A 5 -4.64 17.85 42.77
N PHE A 6 -5.39 18.16 41.71
CA PHE A 6 -5.30 17.50 40.39
C PHE A 6 -3.98 17.74 39.62
N GLY A 7 -2.93 18.22 40.29
CA GLY A 7 -1.71 18.69 39.63
C GLY A 7 -2.01 19.78 38.59
N ASP A 8 -1.16 19.89 37.57
CA ASP A 8 -1.44 20.74 36.41
C ASP A 8 -2.58 20.11 35.58
N ILE A 9 -3.75 20.75 35.58
CA ILE A 9 -4.95 20.35 34.80
C ILE A 9 -4.58 20.12 33.33
N PHE A 10 -3.62 20.88 32.80
CA PHE A 10 -3.19 20.73 31.43
C PHE A 10 -2.57 19.34 31.19
N ASP A 11 -1.65 18.93 32.06
CA ASP A 11 -0.86 17.72 31.86
C ASP A 11 -1.69 16.46 32.15
N ASN A 12 -2.57 16.52 33.16
CA ASN A 12 -3.32 15.36 33.62
C ASN A 12 -4.66 15.15 32.90
N ILE A 13 -5.33 16.24 32.51
CA ILE A 13 -6.70 16.18 31.95
C ILE A 13 -6.70 16.58 30.48
N LEU A 14 -6.18 17.77 30.15
CA LEU A 14 -6.31 18.27 28.77
C LEU A 14 -5.51 17.43 27.77
N ILE A 15 -4.25 17.08 28.06
CA ILE A 15 -3.44 16.27 27.14
C ILE A 15 -4.08 14.89 26.87
N SER A 16 -4.71 14.28 27.87
CA SER A 16 -5.31 12.94 27.75
C SER A 16 -6.64 12.94 26.98
N MET A 17 -7.31 14.09 26.88
CA MET A 17 -8.57 14.25 26.15
C MET A 17 -8.41 14.63 24.68
N LEU A 18 -7.23 15.13 24.28
CA LEU A 18 -6.98 15.60 22.92
C LEU A 18 -6.52 14.47 22.00
N ILE A 19 -7.06 14.44 20.79
CA ILE A 19 -6.61 13.56 19.71
C ILE A 19 -5.25 14.06 19.15
N PRO A 20 -4.51 13.24 18.38
CA PRO A 20 -3.13 13.57 18.04
C PRO A 20 -3.00 14.85 17.20
N ILE A 21 -3.92 15.09 16.26
CA ILE A 21 -3.95 16.31 15.44
C ILE A 21 -4.18 17.57 16.29
N ASP A 22 -5.00 17.49 17.34
CA ASP A 22 -5.26 18.64 18.21
C ASP A 22 -4.05 18.97 19.07
N LEU A 23 -3.37 17.94 19.59
CA LEU A 23 -2.09 18.11 20.28
C LEU A 23 -1.05 18.77 19.37
N TYR A 24 -0.95 18.32 18.11
CA TYR A 24 -0.05 18.92 17.13
C TYR A 24 -0.40 20.38 16.85
N ASN A 25 -1.67 20.68 16.58
CA ASN A 25 -2.13 22.05 16.33
C ASN A 25 -1.86 22.95 17.53
N LEU A 26 -2.10 22.46 18.75
CA LEU A 26 -1.83 23.21 19.97
C LEU A 26 -0.34 23.54 20.13
N VAL A 27 0.55 22.61 19.78
CA VAL A 27 2.01 22.85 19.70
C VAL A 27 2.35 23.99 18.74
N GLN A 28 1.64 24.12 17.62
CA GLN A 28 1.90 25.18 16.63
C GLN A 28 1.47 26.57 17.11
N THR A 29 0.58 26.68 18.09
CA THR A 29 0.02 27.99 18.50
C THR A 29 1.01 28.85 19.28
N CYS A 30 1.81 28.29 20.20
CA CYS A 30 2.78 29.06 20.98
C CYS A 30 3.91 28.22 21.59
N LYS A 31 5.03 28.90 21.91
CA LYS A 31 6.22 28.29 22.53
C LYS A 31 5.95 27.60 23.87
N LYS A 32 4.91 28.01 24.60
CA LYS A 32 4.54 27.41 25.89
C LYS A 32 4.06 25.98 25.70
N TYR A 33 3.13 25.75 24.77
CA TYR A 33 2.64 24.40 24.48
C TYR A 33 3.67 23.54 23.78
N GLN A 34 4.49 24.12 22.89
CA GLN A 34 5.61 23.43 22.27
C GLN A 34 6.59 22.82 23.29
N LYS A 35 6.82 23.49 24.42
CA LYS A 35 7.68 22.97 25.50
C LYS A 35 7.01 21.89 26.36
N LYS A 36 5.68 21.89 26.45
CA LYS A 36 4.91 20.96 27.29
C LYS A 36 4.53 19.67 26.54
N ILE A 37 4.07 19.79 25.30
CA ILE A 37 3.58 18.66 24.52
C ILE A 37 4.76 18.07 23.73
N SER A 38 5.34 17.02 24.28
CA SER A 38 6.32 16.18 23.60
C SER A 38 5.70 15.19 22.60
N MET A 39 6.56 14.57 21.78
CA MET A 39 6.19 13.50 20.85
C MET A 39 5.58 12.26 21.55
N SER A 40 5.96 11.98 22.79
CA SER A 40 5.40 10.85 23.54
C SER A 40 3.92 11.04 23.84
N HIS A 41 3.47 12.28 24.09
CA HIS A 41 2.04 12.59 24.24
C HIS A 41 1.26 12.32 22.95
N ILE A 42 1.79 12.77 21.81
CA ILE A 42 1.16 12.54 20.50
C ILE A 42 1.05 11.04 20.20
N LYS A 43 2.13 10.28 20.43
CA LYS A 43 2.11 8.82 20.25
C LYS A 43 1.13 8.13 21.19
N LYS A 44 1.10 8.53 22.46
CA LYS A 44 0.16 7.97 23.45
C LYS A 44 -1.29 8.23 23.03
N SER A 45 -1.61 9.46 22.63
CA SER A 45 -2.93 9.81 22.10
C SER A 45 -3.29 8.99 20.85
N ALA A 46 -2.32 8.78 19.95
CA ALA A 46 -2.55 7.96 18.75
C ALA A 46 -2.81 6.48 19.10
N ILE A 47 -2.09 5.93 20.07
CA ILE A 47 -2.32 4.56 20.59
C ILE A 47 -3.70 4.46 21.25
N CYS A 48 -4.11 5.46 22.04
CA CYS A 48 -5.46 5.52 22.61
C CYS A 48 -6.53 5.49 21.52
N GLU A 49 -6.35 6.25 20.43
CA GLU A 49 -7.29 6.29 19.31
C GLU A 49 -7.31 4.98 18.51
N ILE A 50 -6.14 4.36 18.26
CA ILE A 50 -6.03 3.02 17.67
C ILE A 50 -6.82 2.02 18.53
N ASN A 51 -6.56 1.98 19.84
CA ASN A 51 -7.21 1.07 20.77
C ASN A 51 -8.72 1.30 20.86
N ARG A 52 -9.17 2.55 20.88
CA ARG A 52 -10.59 2.91 20.87
C ARG A 52 -11.28 2.37 19.61
N ARG A 53 -10.66 2.53 18.44
CA ARG A 53 -11.22 2.03 17.17
C ARG A 53 -11.20 0.51 17.07
N LEU A 54 -10.12 -0.14 17.50
CA LEU A 54 -10.07 -1.59 17.58
C LEU A 54 -11.10 -2.12 18.59
N HIS A 55 -11.39 -1.42 19.68
CA HIS A 55 -12.46 -1.81 20.60
C HIS A 55 -13.84 -1.71 19.95
N ILE A 56 -14.10 -0.71 19.10
CA ILE A 56 -15.34 -0.67 18.30
C ILE A 56 -15.43 -1.89 17.36
N THR A 57 -14.31 -2.32 16.77
CA THR A 57 -14.28 -3.48 15.89
C THR A 57 -14.44 -4.81 16.64
N PHE A 58 -13.68 -5.04 17.71
CA PHE A 58 -13.57 -6.34 18.39
C PHE A 58 -14.41 -6.45 19.67
N GLY A 59 -14.92 -5.34 20.22
CA GLY A 59 -15.67 -5.33 21.48
C GLY A 59 -14.85 -5.90 22.63
N ASP A 60 -15.47 -6.85 23.36
CA ASP A 60 -14.87 -7.54 24.50
C ASP A 60 -13.71 -8.46 24.12
N GLU A 61 -13.64 -8.87 22.85
CA GLU A 61 -12.58 -9.76 22.32
C GLU A 61 -11.27 -9.02 22.00
N LEU A 62 -11.22 -7.69 22.17
CA LEU A 62 -10.03 -6.90 21.87
C LEU A 62 -8.79 -7.40 22.63
N ASN A 63 -8.94 -7.78 23.90
CA ASN A 63 -7.79 -8.26 24.69
C ASN A 63 -7.26 -9.60 24.15
N GLY A 64 -8.15 -10.50 23.72
CA GLY A 64 -7.74 -11.75 23.06
C GLY A 64 -7.01 -11.47 21.75
N PHE A 65 -7.54 -10.54 20.94
CA PHE A 65 -6.91 -10.13 19.69
C PHE A 65 -5.52 -9.52 19.91
N LYS A 66 -5.34 -8.65 20.90
CA LYS A 66 -4.03 -8.07 21.25
C LYS A 66 -3.02 -9.13 21.68
N ASN A 67 -3.45 -10.11 22.47
CA ASN A 67 -2.58 -11.19 22.89
C ASN A 67 -2.16 -12.05 21.68
N ALA A 68 -3.10 -12.44 20.82
CA ALA A 68 -2.78 -13.18 19.61
C ALA A 68 -1.83 -12.39 18.68
N MET A 69 -2.03 -11.08 18.55
CA MET A 69 -1.11 -10.20 17.82
C MET A 69 0.30 -10.17 18.41
N ARG A 70 0.44 -10.14 19.74
CA ARG A 70 1.74 -10.17 20.43
C ARG A 70 2.47 -11.48 20.17
N GLU A 71 1.80 -12.62 20.38
CA GLU A 71 2.39 -13.95 20.19
C GLU A 71 2.78 -14.21 18.72
N ALA A 72 2.05 -13.60 17.78
CA ALA A 72 2.33 -13.68 16.35
C ALA A 72 3.35 -12.64 15.85
N ASP A 73 3.93 -11.81 16.72
CA ASP A 73 4.76 -10.65 16.36
C ASP A 73 4.13 -9.76 15.25
N ALA A 74 2.81 -9.63 15.29
CA ALA A 74 2.02 -9.02 14.24
C ALA A 74 2.11 -7.49 14.28
N THR A 75 2.03 -6.85 13.11
CA THR A 75 2.16 -5.40 12.96
C THR A 75 0.95 -4.80 12.27
N ILE A 76 0.28 -3.82 12.90
CA ILE A 76 -0.72 -2.99 12.24
C ILE A 76 -0.01 -1.89 11.44
N SER A 77 -0.47 -1.62 10.22
CA SER A 77 0.07 -0.55 9.37
C SER A 77 -1.00 0.08 8.46
N GLY A 78 -0.56 0.83 7.45
CA GLY A 78 -1.41 1.36 6.40
C GLY A 78 -2.25 2.57 6.82
N SER A 79 -3.36 2.75 6.11
CA SER A 79 -4.23 3.92 6.26
C SER A 79 -4.92 4.03 7.62
N PHE A 80 -5.06 2.92 8.35
CA PHE A 80 -5.72 2.90 9.64
C PHE A 80 -4.97 3.77 10.67
N ILE A 81 -3.64 3.66 10.73
CA ILE A 81 -2.83 4.45 11.66
C ILE A 81 -2.88 5.94 11.28
N ILE A 82 -2.82 6.27 9.99
CA ILE A 82 -2.89 7.66 9.51
C ILE A 82 -4.21 8.30 9.96
N GLN A 83 -5.32 7.58 9.82
CA GLN A 83 -6.63 8.04 10.28
C GLN A 83 -6.68 8.31 11.78
N CYS A 84 -6.06 7.46 12.59
CA CYS A 84 -5.97 7.66 14.04
C CYS A 84 -5.15 8.90 14.39
N ILE A 85 -4.06 9.16 13.67
CA ILE A 85 -3.23 10.36 13.84
C ILE A 85 -3.99 11.63 13.45
N LEU A 86 -4.72 11.59 12.33
CA LEU A 86 -5.45 12.75 11.82
C LEU A 86 -6.83 12.97 12.44
N GLY A 87 -7.32 12.02 13.26
CA GLY A 87 -8.70 12.06 13.75
C GLY A 87 -9.76 11.87 12.66
N GLU A 88 -9.40 11.30 11.51
CA GLU A 88 -10.29 11.15 10.35
C GLU A 88 -10.91 9.77 10.29
N HIS A 89 -12.04 9.63 9.60
CA HIS A 89 -12.64 8.33 9.25
C HIS A 89 -12.81 8.22 7.74
N TRP A 90 -12.30 7.13 7.17
CA TRP A 90 -12.30 6.90 5.74
C TRP A 90 -13.19 5.71 5.38
N GLY A 91 -14.32 5.97 4.73
CA GLY A 91 -15.24 4.94 4.29
C GLY A 91 -14.55 3.86 3.44
N GLY A 92 -14.84 2.59 3.75
CA GLY A 92 -14.24 1.44 3.09
C GLY A 92 -12.76 1.19 3.41
N SER A 93 -12.18 1.87 4.40
CA SER A 93 -10.82 1.58 4.85
C SER A 93 -10.76 0.25 5.60
N ASP A 94 -9.71 -0.49 5.33
CA ASP A 94 -9.23 -1.66 6.06
C ASP A 94 -8.37 -1.31 7.26
N VAL A 95 -8.17 -2.31 8.12
CA VAL A 95 -7.03 -2.45 9.03
C VAL A 95 -6.07 -3.49 8.44
N ASP A 96 -4.87 -3.04 8.03
CA ASP A 96 -3.83 -3.91 7.50
C ASP A 96 -2.99 -4.49 8.64
N VAL A 97 -2.94 -5.82 8.74
CA VAL A 97 -2.22 -6.57 9.76
C VAL A 97 -1.17 -7.47 9.09
N TYR A 98 0.10 -7.18 9.34
CA TYR A 98 1.22 -7.96 8.83
C TYR A 98 1.60 -9.04 9.81
N VAL A 99 1.69 -10.28 9.34
CA VAL A 99 2.11 -11.46 10.12
C VAL A 99 3.18 -12.24 9.36
N ASP A 100 3.86 -13.18 10.03
CA ASP A 100 4.84 -14.04 9.36
C ASP A 100 4.16 -14.85 8.24
N LYS A 101 4.75 -14.84 7.04
CA LYS A 101 4.30 -15.63 5.89
C LYS A 101 4.18 -17.13 6.21
N LYS A 102 4.99 -17.68 7.12
CA LYS A 102 4.90 -19.08 7.56
C LYS A 102 3.56 -19.41 8.20
N MET A 103 2.92 -18.44 8.88
CA MET A 103 1.59 -18.64 9.49
C MET A 103 0.52 -18.93 8.43
N PHE A 104 0.60 -18.31 7.25
CA PHE A 104 -0.30 -18.61 6.14
C PHE A 104 -0.09 -20.02 5.61
N MET A 105 1.16 -20.47 5.50
CA MET A 105 1.45 -21.81 5.01
C MET A 105 0.91 -22.88 5.97
N GLN A 106 1.05 -22.65 7.27
CA GLN A 106 0.47 -23.52 8.31
C GLN A 106 -1.06 -23.52 8.26
N PHE A 107 -1.67 -22.34 8.09
CA PHE A 107 -3.13 -22.20 8.11
C PHE A 107 -3.81 -22.74 6.84
N LEU A 108 -3.24 -22.48 5.66
CA LEU A 108 -3.85 -22.81 4.37
C LEU A 108 -3.49 -24.21 3.87
N MET A 109 -2.34 -24.75 4.29
CA MET A 109 -1.82 -26.03 3.82
C MET A 109 -1.13 -26.82 4.95
N PRO A 110 -1.87 -27.16 6.02
CA PRO A 110 -1.27 -27.77 7.21
C PRO A 110 -0.56 -29.10 6.92
N GLU A 111 -1.11 -29.95 6.04
CA GLU A 111 -0.50 -31.25 5.70
C GLU A 111 0.80 -31.08 4.91
N TYR A 112 0.82 -30.14 3.96
CA TYR A 112 2.02 -29.84 3.17
C TYR A 112 3.12 -29.23 4.06
N TYR A 113 2.74 -28.30 4.94
CA TYR A 113 3.68 -27.68 5.87
C TYR A 113 4.30 -28.73 6.80
N ALA A 114 3.48 -29.63 7.37
CA ALA A 114 3.95 -30.74 8.17
C ALA A 114 4.94 -31.62 7.40
N ALA A 115 4.62 -32.02 6.16
CA ALA A 115 5.49 -32.87 5.34
C ALA A 115 6.84 -32.22 4.99
N VAL A 116 6.85 -30.92 4.66
CA VAL A 116 8.08 -30.20 4.29
C VAL A 116 9.00 -29.98 5.50
N TYR A 117 8.43 -29.60 6.65
CA TYR A 117 9.22 -29.30 7.84
C TYR A 117 9.66 -30.55 8.60
N ASP A 118 8.87 -31.63 8.59
CA ASP A 118 9.29 -32.91 9.16
C ASP A 118 10.49 -33.50 8.40
N GLN A 119 10.54 -33.35 7.07
CA GLN A 119 11.72 -33.76 6.28
C GLN A 119 13.00 -32.96 6.61
N SER A 120 12.88 -31.68 6.99
CA SER A 120 14.03 -30.86 7.38
C SER A 120 14.64 -31.31 8.71
N ARG A 121 13.82 -31.85 9.63
CA ARG A 121 14.29 -32.51 10.87
C ARG A 121 15.02 -33.81 10.55
N TYR A 122 14.50 -34.62 9.63
CA TYR A 122 15.14 -35.88 9.21
C TYR A 122 16.47 -35.69 8.46
N LYS A 123 16.62 -34.62 7.68
CA LYS A 123 17.86 -34.34 6.94
C LYS A 123 19.01 -33.89 7.84
N LYS A 124 18.73 -33.20 8.96
CA LYS A 124 19.77 -32.73 9.89
C LYS A 124 20.30 -33.86 10.79
N ILE A 125 19.48 -34.89 11.07
CA ILE A 125 19.89 -36.05 11.86
C ILE A 125 20.86 -36.96 11.09
N ARG A 126 20.75 -37.06 9.75
CA ARG A 126 21.61 -37.97 8.95
C ARG A 126 23.04 -37.48 8.66
N PHE A 127 23.39 -36.25 9.03
CA PHE A 127 24.77 -35.73 8.87
C PHE A 127 25.57 -35.74 10.18
N LEU A 128 25.03 -36.30 11.26
CA LEU A 128 25.73 -36.44 12.54
C LEU A 128 26.29 -37.86 12.78
N ASP A 129 26.11 -38.79 11.83
CA ASP A 129 26.57 -40.18 11.94
C ASP A 129 27.77 -40.51 11.01
N SER A 130 28.51 -39.50 10.52
CA SER A 130 29.79 -39.76 9.82
C SER A 130 30.95 -39.27 10.67
N ASP A 131 31.65 -40.23 11.26
CA ASP A 131 32.86 -40.13 12.05
C ASP A 131 33.94 -39.26 11.38
N GLU A 132 34.05 -37.99 11.77
CA GLU A 132 35.32 -37.26 11.76
C GLU A 132 35.44 -36.45 13.06
N GLU A 133 36.14 -37.04 14.02
CA GLU A 133 36.66 -36.38 15.21
C GLU A 133 37.56 -35.20 14.78
N SER A 134 37.02 -33.98 14.77
CA SER A 134 37.86 -32.79 14.92
C SER A 134 37.21 -31.82 15.91
N SER A 135 37.90 -31.68 17.03
CA SER A 135 37.56 -30.87 18.18
C SER A 135 37.59 -29.38 17.83
N THR A 136 36.41 -28.82 17.58
CA THR A 136 36.17 -27.39 17.81
C THR A 136 34.76 -27.23 18.37
N GLU A 137 34.65 -27.26 19.70
CA GLU A 137 33.45 -26.81 20.42
C GLU A 137 33.21 -25.33 20.10
N SER A 138 32.33 -25.04 19.14
CA SER A 138 31.81 -23.69 18.92
C SER A 138 30.28 -23.70 18.94
N SER A 139 29.72 -23.48 20.13
CA SER A 139 28.55 -22.63 20.44
C SER A 139 27.31 -22.61 19.52
N LEU A 140 26.99 -23.69 18.79
CA LEU A 140 25.84 -23.73 17.87
C LEU A 140 24.60 -24.45 18.43
N ASP A 141 24.69 -25.02 19.63
CA ASP A 141 23.56 -25.71 20.28
C ASP A 141 22.55 -24.76 20.96
N SER A 142 22.79 -23.44 20.99
CA SER A 142 21.87 -22.50 21.64
C SER A 142 20.78 -21.92 20.71
N GLU A 143 20.77 -22.23 19.41
CA GLU A 143 19.75 -21.71 18.47
C GLU A 143 18.58 -22.67 18.21
N LEU A 144 18.63 -23.91 18.73
CA LEU A 144 17.61 -24.93 18.46
C LEU A 144 16.59 -25.15 19.59
N SER A 145 16.84 -24.62 20.79
CA SER A 145 15.94 -24.78 21.95
C SER A 145 14.83 -23.72 22.03
N GLU A 146 14.83 -22.69 21.16
CA GLU A 146 13.77 -21.65 21.15
C GLU A 146 12.50 -22.07 20.35
N TYR A 147 12.47 -23.23 19.72
CA TYR A 147 11.40 -23.62 18.78
C TYR A 147 10.22 -24.41 19.38
N GLU A 148 10.18 -24.64 20.69
CA GLU A 148 9.06 -25.35 21.35
C GLU A 148 7.96 -24.44 21.92
N ASN A 149 8.10 -23.12 21.83
CA ASN A 149 6.97 -22.24 22.11
C ASN A 149 5.97 -22.34 20.95
N GLU A 150 4.81 -22.94 21.22
CA GLU A 150 3.63 -22.92 20.34
C GLU A 150 3.23 -21.47 20.06
N HIS A 151 3.86 -20.85 19.07
CA HIS A 151 3.46 -19.54 18.60
C HIS A 151 2.00 -19.61 18.14
N ILE A 152 1.13 -18.81 18.77
CA ILE A 152 -0.28 -18.73 18.39
C ILE A 152 -0.35 -18.29 16.93
N ASN A 153 -0.93 -19.14 16.08
CA ASN A 153 -1.21 -18.77 14.71
C ASN A 153 -2.38 -17.78 14.70
N MET A 154 -2.10 -16.54 14.32
CA MET A 154 -3.11 -15.47 14.32
C MET A 154 -4.34 -15.79 13.46
N LEU A 155 -4.16 -16.47 12.33
CA LEU A 155 -5.27 -16.86 11.46
C LEU A 155 -6.14 -17.95 12.10
N GLN A 156 -5.53 -18.87 12.83
CA GLN A 156 -6.26 -19.87 13.61
C GLN A 156 -7.09 -19.21 14.72
N TYR A 157 -6.51 -18.28 15.48
CA TYR A 157 -7.25 -17.50 16.49
C TYR A 157 -8.48 -16.83 15.89
N MET A 158 -8.35 -16.21 14.71
CA MET A 158 -9.47 -15.55 14.03
C MET A 158 -10.57 -16.54 13.65
N ASN A 159 -10.20 -17.74 13.20
CA ASN A 159 -11.12 -18.81 12.86
C ASN A 159 -11.82 -19.39 14.11
N ASP A 160 -11.10 -19.61 15.21
CA ASP A 160 -11.63 -20.12 16.47
C ASP A 160 -12.66 -19.17 17.10
N LYS A 161 -12.51 -17.87 16.86
CA LYS A 161 -13.48 -16.84 17.23
C LYS A 161 -14.68 -16.75 16.29
N ASN A 162 -14.77 -17.64 15.29
CA ASN A 162 -15.82 -17.67 14.27
C ASN A 162 -15.95 -16.35 13.50
N TYR A 163 -14.85 -15.62 13.30
CA TYR A 163 -14.87 -14.44 12.43
C TYR A 163 -15.01 -14.86 10.97
N CYS A 164 -15.87 -14.17 10.24
CA CYS A 164 -16.17 -14.50 8.84
C CYS A 164 -14.99 -14.13 7.93
N VAL A 165 -14.43 -15.14 7.25
CA VAL A 165 -13.50 -14.94 6.14
C VAL A 165 -14.28 -14.39 4.95
N GLU A 166 -13.97 -13.16 4.56
CA GLU A 166 -14.59 -12.50 3.42
C GLU A 166 -13.93 -12.93 2.11
N LYS A 167 -12.60 -13.02 2.10
CA LYS A 167 -11.84 -13.34 0.89
C LYS A 167 -10.46 -13.89 1.20
N ILE A 168 -10.08 -14.97 0.51
CA ILE A 168 -8.68 -15.41 0.39
C ILE A 168 -8.20 -14.98 -0.99
N HIS A 169 -7.22 -14.08 -1.04
CA HIS A 169 -6.68 -13.62 -2.32
C HIS A 169 -5.81 -14.71 -2.92
N LYS A 170 -5.77 -14.80 -4.24
CA LYS A 170 -4.89 -15.72 -4.96
C LYS A 170 -3.64 -14.98 -5.44
N ASP A 171 -2.52 -15.68 -5.50
CA ASP A 171 -1.32 -15.17 -6.18
C ASP A 171 -1.50 -15.17 -7.71
N TYR A 172 -0.46 -14.75 -8.44
CA TYR A 172 -0.47 -14.72 -9.92
C TYR A 172 -0.66 -16.10 -10.57
N HIS A 173 -0.38 -17.19 -9.85
CA HIS A 173 -0.52 -18.57 -10.31
C HIS A 173 -1.88 -19.18 -9.91
N GLY A 174 -2.74 -18.42 -9.23
CA GLY A 174 -4.03 -18.90 -8.74
C GLY A 174 -3.96 -19.70 -7.44
N ASN A 175 -2.78 -19.82 -6.82
CA ASN A 175 -2.61 -20.44 -5.52
C ASN A 175 -3.13 -19.51 -4.41
N PRO A 176 -3.48 -20.02 -3.23
CA PRO A 176 -3.78 -19.17 -2.08
C PRO A 176 -2.62 -18.19 -1.83
N GLY A 177 -2.91 -16.90 -1.98
CA GLY A 177 -1.98 -15.83 -1.73
C GLY A 177 -1.78 -15.60 -0.24
N THR A 178 -0.82 -14.75 0.09
CA THR A 178 -0.52 -14.39 1.48
C THR A 178 -1.43 -13.27 1.99
N ILE A 179 -2.68 -13.19 1.51
CA ILE A 179 -3.63 -12.17 1.94
C ILE A 179 -4.99 -12.80 2.22
N VAL A 180 -5.49 -12.60 3.44
CA VAL A 180 -6.81 -13.06 3.89
C VAL A 180 -7.56 -11.89 4.51
N ASP A 181 -8.77 -11.63 4.02
CA ASP A 181 -9.66 -10.60 4.52
C ASP A 181 -10.71 -11.23 5.45
N TYR A 182 -10.86 -10.65 6.64
CA TYR A 182 -11.95 -10.93 7.58
C TYR A 182 -12.88 -9.72 7.68
N ARG A 183 -14.16 -9.96 7.98
CA ARG A 183 -15.12 -8.90 8.30
C ARG A 183 -15.63 -9.04 9.72
N ILE A 184 -15.41 -7.99 10.52
CA ILE A 184 -15.75 -7.96 11.95
C ILE A 184 -16.47 -6.65 12.23
N ASN A 185 -17.74 -6.74 12.67
CA ASN A 185 -18.58 -5.57 12.96
C ASN A 185 -18.53 -4.50 11.85
N GLY A 186 -18.61 -4.94 10.59
CA GLY A 186 -18.58 -4.08 9.40
C GLY A 186 -17.19 -3.53 9.02
N THR A 187 -16.16 -3.78 9.83
CA THR A 187 -14.77 -3.42 9.53
C THR A 187 -14.05 -4.56 8.82
N LYS A 188 -13.33 -4.26 7.73
CA LYS A 188 -12.46 -5.24 7.06
C LYS A 188 -11.09 -5.28 7.73
N ILE A 189 -10.66 -6.46 8.17
CA ILE A 189 -9.33 -6.72 8.69
C ILE A 189 -8.57 -7.54 7.65
N GLN A 190 -7.50 -6.99 7.09
CA GLN A 190 -6.71 -7.64 6.06
C GLN A 190 -5.41 -8.16 6.67
N PHE A 191 -5.24 -9.48 6.73
CA PHE A 191 -3.97 -10.09 7.10
C PHE A 191 -3.07 -10.23 5.88
N ILE A 192 -1.81 -9.85 6.00
CA ILE A 192 -0.81 -9.86 4.94
C ILE A 192 0.43 -10.62 5.44
N GLY A 193 0.73 -11.75 4.80
CA GLY A 193 1.87 -12.60 5.13
C GLY A 193 3.13 -12.12 4.44
N GLU A 194 4.10 -11.69 5.24
CA GLU A 194 5.34 -11.11 4.74
C GLU A 194 6.54 -11.51 5.61
N SER A 195 7.72 -11.58 5.00
CA SER A 195 8.96 -11.81 5.72
C SER A 195 9.48 -10.51 6.35
N LEU A 196 9.86 -10.53 7.63
CA LEU A 196 10.39 -9.36 8.36
C LEU A 196 9.43 -8.14 8.34
N GLN A 197 8.28 -8.27 8.99
CA GLN A 197 7.10 -7.38 8.88
C GLN A 197 7.45 -5.89 9.05
N LYS A 198 8.21 -5.53 10.08
CA LYS A 198 8.56 -4.13 10.37
C LYS A 198 9.47 -3.52 9.28
N ASN A 199 10.48 -4.29 8.85
CA ASN A 199 11.40 -3.82 7.81
C ASN A 199 10.65 -3.65 6.50
N PHE A 200 9.76 -4.59 6.17
CA PHE A 200 8.90 -4.49 5.00
C PHE A 200 8.00 -3.25 5.04
N VAL A 201 7.35 -2.94 6.17
CA VAL A 201 6.51 -1.74 6.26
C VAL A 201 7.31 -0.46 6.00
N ILE A 202 8.55 -0.38 6.50
CA ILE A 202 9.37 0.83 6.37
C ILE A 202 10.02 0.94 4.98
N SER A 203 10.48 -0.17 4.40
CA SER A 203 11.18 -0.17 3.12
C SER A 203 10.27 -0.38 1.91
N GLY A 204 9.21 -1.19 2.06
CA GLY A 204 8.36 -1.66 0.98
C GLY A 204 7.19 -0.75 0.62
N TYR A 205 6.77 0.16 1.49
CA TYR A 205 5.72 1.13 1.15
C TYR A 205 6.24 2.27 0.27
N ASP A 206 5.50 2.55 -0.81
CA ASP A 206 5.87 3.60 -1.78
C ASP A 206 5.79 5.01 -1.20
N PHE A 207 4.78 5.29 -0.37
CA PHE A 207 4.54 6.61 0.22
C PHE A 207 4.96 6.65 1.68
N ASN A 208 5.68 7.70 2.07
CA ASN A 208 6.19 7.94 3.42
C ASN A 208 5.09 7.87 4.48
N ILE A 209 3.93 8.45 4.17
CA ILE A 209 2.78 8.48 5.07
C ILE A 209 2.22 7.08 5.37
N CYS A 210 2.53 6.07 4.57
CA CYS A 210 2.11 4.68 4.82
C CYS A 210 3.12 3.90 5.69
N LYS A 211 4.29 4.45 5.98
CA LYS A 211 5.39 3.77 6.70
C LYS A 211 5.24 3.81 8.23
N ASN A 212 4.01 3.79 8.71
CA ASN A 212 3.70 3.78 10.14
C ASN A 212 3.42 2.35 10.57
N ALA A 213 3.92 1.97 11.73
CA ALA A 213 3.81 0.61 12.24
C ALA A 213 3.46 0.64 13.72
N TYR A 214 2.49 -0.18 14.12
CA TYR A 214 2.13 -0.40 15.51
C TYR A 214 2.19 -1.88 15.84
N LYS A 215 2.92 -2.24 16.90
CA LYS A 215 3.05 -3.62 17.40
C LYS A 215 2.66 -3.70 18.86
N PHE A 216 2.10 -4.82 19.30
CA PHE A 216 1.76 -5.06 20.71
C PHE A 216 2.92 -5.73 21.47
N ASN A 217 4.07 -5.06 21.62
CA ASN A 217 5.29 -5.71 22.13
C ASN A 217 5.30 -5.93 23.65
N ASP A 218 4.65 -5.05 24.41
CA ASP A 218 4.69 -5.06 25.87
C ASP A 218 3.31 -5.40 26.45
N MET A 219 3.28 -5.80 27.73
CA MET A 219 2.05 -5.96 28.50
C MET A 219 1.30 -4.61 28.63
N PHE A 220 2.03 -3.49 28.53
CA PHE A 220 1.49 -2.13 28.48
C PHE A 220 1.70 -1.53 27.09
N ASP A 221 0.64 -1.00 26.48
CA ASP A 221 0.72 -0.32 25.18
C ASP A 221 1.51 1.00 25.27
N GLY A 222 2.83 0.90 25.24
CA GLY A 222 3.76 2.02 25.44
C GLY A 222 4.02 2.83 24.16
N PRO A 223 4.51 4.07 24.25
CA PRO A 223 4.88 4.89 23.09
C PRO A 223 5.96 4.28 22.18
N THR A 224 6.71 3.31 22.68
CA THR A 224 7.73 2.51 21.95
C THR A 224 7.11 1.59 20.90
N ASN A 225 5.85 1.19 21.12
CA ASN A 225 5.11 0.26 20.26
C ASN A 225 4.65 0.89 18.94
N LEU A 226 4.59 2.23 18.88
CA LEU A 226 4.18 2.98 17.69
C LEU A 226 5.37 3.68 17.03
N SER A 227 5.69 3.25 15.81
CA SER A 227 6.63 3.91 14.91
C SER A 227 5.86 4.77 13.92
N ILE A 228 6.09 6.09 13.95
CA ILE A 228 5.49 7.05 13.02
C ILE A 228 6.60 7.61 12.13
N TYR A 229 6.54 7.34 10.83
CA TYR A 229 7.52 7.84 9.89
C TYR A 229 7.16 9.26 9.47
N ARG A 230 8.04 10.21 9.76
CA ARG A 230 7.92 11.64 9.39
C ARG A 230 6.55 12.25 9.76
N ILE A 231 6.23 12.22 11.05
CA ILE A 231 4.95 12.69 11.58
C ILE A 231 4.49 14.08 11.10
N ASN A 232 5.42 15.03 10.92
CA ASN A 232 5.08 16.37 10.40
C ASN A 232 4.50 16.28 8.99
N GLU A 233 5.02 15.39 8.13
CA GLU A 233 4.48 15.16 6.78
C GLU A 233 3.03 14.65 6.85
N ILE A 234 2.69 13.81 7.83
CA ILE A 234 1.31 13.34 8.02
C ILE A 234 0.39 14.50 8.42
N PHE A 235 0.74 15.27 9.44
CA PHE A 235 -0.10 16.38 9.92
C PHE A 235 -0.27 17.51 8.91
N THR A 236 0.78 17.80 8.13
CA THR A 236 0.70 18.80 7.05
C THR A 236 0.17 18.20 5.74
N LYS A 237 -0.30 16.95 5.75
CA LYS A 237 -0.81 16.21 4.59
C LYS A 237 0.13 16.29 3.37
N TYR A 238 1.39 16.00 3.59
CA TYR A 238 2.46 16.02 2.61
C TYR A 238 3.04 14.61 2.46
N THR A 239 3.36 14.16 1.24
CA THR A 239 4.07 12.89 1.05
C THR A 239 4.90 12.86 -0.24
N ASN A 240 5.83 11.91 -0.33
CA ASN A 240 6.50 11.61 -1.59
C ASN A 240 5.57 10.82 -2.53
N PHE A 241 5.88 10.90 -3.82
CA PHE A 241 5.37 10.09 -4.90
C PHE A 241 6.53 9.27 -5.46
N ALA A 242 6.54 7.96 -5.22
CA ALA A 242 7.62 7.06 -5.63
C ALA A 242 7.05 5.74 -6.17
N PRO A 243 6.67 5.66 -7.45
CA PRO A 243 6.12 4.45 -8.04
C PRO A 243 7.23 3.43 -8.27
N LEU A 244 7.57 2.62 -7.26
CA LEU A 244 8.70 1.69 -7.32
C LEU A 244 8.32 0.28 -7.82
N TYR A 245 7.14 -0.24 -7.46
CA TYR A 245 6.85 -1.67 -7.66
C TYR A 245 5.57 -1.96 -8.43
N ASP A 246 4.46 -1.31 -8.08
CA ASP A 246 3.14 -1.58 -8.66
C ASP A 246 2.47 -0.25 -9.04
N LEU A 247 2.47 0.07 -10.33
CA LEU A 247 1.92 1.31 -10.86
C LEU A 247 0.42 1.45 -10.54
N GLU A 248 -0.35 0.37 -10.67
CA GLU A 248 -1.79 0.41 -10.45
C GLU A 248 -2.12 0.66 -8.98
N ARG A 249 -1.45 -0.06 -8.06
CA ARG A 249 -1.59 0.18 -6.61
C ARG A 249 -1.14 1.58 -6.22
N ASN A 250 -0.05 2.07 -6.81
CA ASN A 250 0.44 3.44 -6.58
C ASN A 250 -0.60 4.48 -7.03
N ILE A 251 -1.20 4.31 -8.20
CA ILE A 251 -2.27 5.18 -8.69
C ILE A 251 -3.48 5.16 -7.76
N LYS A 252 -3.96 3.97 -7.36
CA LYS A 252 -5.09 3.83 -6.43
C LYS A 252 -4.81 4.53 -5.10
N ARG A 253 -3.61 4.38 -4.55
CA ARG A 253 -3.18 5.07 -3.33
C ARG A 253 -3.08 6.59 -3.54
N TYR A 254 -2.50 7.04 -4.66
CA TYR A 254 -2.41 8.45 -5.00
C TYR A 254 -3.79 9.10 -5.02
N LEU A 255 -4.73 8.50 -5.75
CA LEU A 255 -6.12 8.96 -5.82
C LEU A 255 -6.78 8.96 -4.44
N LYS A 256 -6.60 7.88 -3.66
CA LYS A 256 -7.09 7.78 -2.27
C LYS A 256 -6.61 8.98 -1.43
N TYR A 257 -5.32 9.23 -1.36
CA TYR A 257 -4.78 10.27 -0.47
C TYR A 257 -4.95 11.70 -1.03
N SER A 258 -4.89 11.88 -2.35
CA SER A 258 -5.16 13.17 -3.00
C SER A 258 -6.58 13.66 -2.69
N LYS A 259 -7.59 12.76 -2.78
CA LYS A 259 -8.98 13.05 -2.36
C LYS A 259 -9.11 13.46 -0.89
N ARG A 260 -8.12 13.17 -0.05
CA ARG A 260 -8.07 13.52 1.39
C ARG A 260 -7.24 14.77 1.68
N GLY A 261 -6.81 15.47 0.63
CA GLY A 261 -6.02 16.70 0.73
C GLY A 261 -4.52 16.47 0.91
N PHE A 262 -4.01 15.28 0.62
CA PHE A 262 -2.56 15.07 0.60
C PHE A 262 -1.93 15.66 -0.65
N GLU A 263 -0.89 16.45 -0.45
CA GLU A 263 -0.02 16.96 -1.49
C GLU A 263 1.16 16.00 -1.71
N PHE A 264 1.52 15.83 -2.99
CA PHE A 264 2.54 14.89 -3.41
C PHE A 264 3.75 15.62 -3.98
N TYR A 265 4.93 15.08 -3.72
CA TYR A 265 6.21 15.62 -4.18
C TYR A 265 7.11 14.53 -4.71
N SER A 266 8.04 14.88 -5.59
CA SER A 266 9.08 13.97 -6.06
C SER A 266 9.87 13.37 -4.88
N CYS A 267 10.55 12.25 -5.12
CA CYS A 267 11.34 11.57 -4.08
C CYS A 267 12.41 12.47 -3.43
N ASN A 268 12.95 13.44 -4.18
CA ASN A 268 13.89 14.46 -3.70
C ASN A 268 13.23 15.70 -3.07
N LYS A 269 11.89 15.75 -2.97
CA LYS A 269 11.06 16.85 -2.44
C LYS A 269 11.15 18.19 -3.16
N GLU A 270 11.88 18.28 -4.25
CA GLU A 270 12.09 19.55 -4.96
C GLU A 270 10.85 19.95 -5.78
N ASN A 271 10.13 18.97 -6.33
CA ASN A 271 9.05 19.24 -7.27
C ASN A 271 7.72 18.72 -6.73
N ARG A 272 6.74 19.62 -6.62
CA ARG A 272 5.34 19.23 -6.36
C ARG A 272 4.81 18.41 -7.55
N VAL A 273 4.25 17.25 -7.26
CA VAL A 273 3.53 16.43 -8.23
C VAL A 273 2.12 17.00 -8.38
N THR A 274 1.80 17.38 -9.60
CA THR A 274 0.57 18.01 -10.03
C THR A 274 -0.04 17.22 -11.18
N ASN A 275 -1.30 17.47 -11.49
CA ASN A 275 -1.98 16.86 -12.63
C ASN A 275 -1.24 17.07 -13.97
N SER A 276 -0.47 18.15 -14.10
CA SER A 276 0.30 18.46 -15.31
C SER A 276 1.60 17.66 -15.46
N ASN A 277 2.24 17.25 -14.35
CA ASN A 277 3.56 16.60 -14.40
C ASN A 277 3.56 15.14 -13.89
N ILE A 278 2.46 14.65 -13.30
CA ILE A 278 2.34 13.30 -12.75
C ILE A 278 2.70 12.20 -13.75
N TRP A 279 2.38 12.42 -15.03
CA TRP A 279 2.67 11.47 -16.11
C TRP A 279 4.18 11.21 -16.29
N GLY A 280 5.00 12.25 -16.13
CA GLY A 280 6.47 12.11 -16.16
C GLY A 280 6.98 11.28 -14.99
N HIS A 281 6.38 11.45 -13.81
CA HIS A 281 6.71 10.64 -12.64
C HIS A 281 6.27 9.18 -12.75
N LEU A 282 5.21 8.90 -13.52
CA LEU A 282 4.73 7.54 -13.78
C LEU A 282 5.39 6.85 -14.97
N ASN A 283 6.26 7.57 -15.71
CA ASN A 283 6.80 7.12 -16.99
C ASN A 283 5.69 6.71 -17.98
N VAL A 284 4.59 7.47 -18.00
CA VAL A 284 3.44 7.27 -18.89
C VAL A 284 3.46 8.30 -20.00
N ASP A 285 3.38 7.84 -21.24
CA ASP A 285 3.24 8.73 -22.39
C ASP A 285 1.78 9.10 -22.61
N ILE A 286 1.50 10.41 -22.70
CA ILE A 286 0.20 10.94 -23.10
C ILE A 286 0.27 11.34 -24.57
N ILE A 287 -0.56 10.69 -25.40
CA ILE A 287 -0.61 10.84 -26.84
C ILE A 287 -1.99 11.39 -27.22
N LYS A 288 -2.03 12.64 -27.68
CA LYS A 288 -3.24 13.22 -28.27
C LYS A 288 -3.34 12.82 -29.73
N LEU A 289 -4.46 12.24 -30.14
CA LEU A 289 -4.82 12.03 -31.54
C LEU A 289 -5.87 13.07 -31.93
N ALA A 290 -5.62 13.82 -32.99
CA ALA A 290 -6.57 14.79 -33.53
C ALA A 290 -6.71 14.65 -35.05
N PRO A 291 -7.92 14.80 -35.62
CA PRO A 291 -8.11 14.81 -37.07
C PRO A 291 -7.52 16.09 -37.68
N ILE A 292 -7.09 16.02 -38.92
CA ILE A 292 -6.65 17.19 -39.70
C ILE A 292 -7.76 17.53 -40.69
N GLU A 293 -8.45 18.67 -40.50
CA GLU A 293 -9.68 19.05 -41.22
C GLU A 293 -9.64 19.02 -42.77
N LYS A 294 -8.46 18.93 -43.40
CA LYS A 294 -8.33 19.13 -44.86
C LYS A 294 -8.00 17.89 -45.67
N ARG A 295 -7.69 16.76 -45.04
CA ARG A 295 -7.34 15.50 -45.70
C ARG A 295 -7.59 14.39 -44.66
N ASP A 296 -7.89 13.16 -45.04
CA ASP A 296 -8.18 11.99 -44.16
C ASP A 296 -7.03 11.55 -43.20
N PHE A 297 -6.21 12.49 -42.71
CA PHE A 297 -4.98 12.31 -41.98
C PHE A 297 -5.18 12.68 -40.51
N CYS A 298 -4.36 12.09 -39.64
CA CYS A 298 -4.33 12.39 -38.22
C CYS A 298 -3.02 13.10 -37.80
N LYS A 299 -3.01 13.76 -36.65
CA LYS A 299 -1.78 14.20 -35.98
C LYS A 299 -1.70 13.59 -34.59
N ALA A 300 -0.54 13.02 -34.26
CA ALA A 300 -0.19 12.62 -32.91
C ALA A 300 0.69 13.69 -32.25
N ARG A 301 0.32 14.16 -31.04
CA ARG A 301 1.16 15.06 -30.24
C ARG A 301 1.45 14.43 -28.88
N MET A 302 2.73 14.30 -28.54
CA MET A 302 3.19 13.85 -27.23
C MET A 302 3.41 15.04 -26.30
N ARG A 303 3.12 14.87 -25.00
CA ARG A 303 3.30 15.93 -24.01
C ARG A 303 4.63 15.88 -23.24
N ASN A 304 5.37 14.77 -23.30
CA ASN A 304 6.43 14.47 -22.32
C ASN A 304 7.84 14.17 -22.87
N HIS A 305 8.06 14.15 -24.19
CA HIS A 305 9.38 13.85 -24.76
C HIS A 305 9.71 14.69 -25.99
N GLU A 306 10.99 15.10 -26.08
CA GLU A 306 11.59 15.73 -27.26
C GLU A 306 11.90 14.72 -28.38
N GLU A 307 11.77 13.42 -28.10
CA GLU A 307 12.04 12.33 -29.04
C GLU A 307 10.73 11.79 -29.66
N TYR A 308 10.63 11.86 -30.98
CA TYR A 308 9.45 11.47 -31.76
C TYR A 308 9.31 9.95 -31.86
N TYR A 309 8.68 9.31 -30.86
CA TYR A 309 8.37 7.87 -30.90
C TYR A 309 7.12 7.53 -31.71
N PHE A 310 6.34 8.53 -32.11
CA PHE A 310 5.09 8.31 -32.83
C PHE A 310 4.96 9.29 -34.00
N ALA A 311 4.50 8.79 -35.14
CA ALA A 311 4.13 9.64 -36.27
C ALA A 311 2.86 9.08 -36.92
N CYS A 312 1.99 9.97 -37.38
CA CYS A 312 0.91 9.60 -38.27
C CYS A 312 1.41 9.70 -39.70
N TYR A 313 1.27 8.63 -40.48
CA TYR A 313 1.54 8.64 -41.91
C TYR A 313 0.30 8.11 -42.63
N MET A 314 -0.29 8.96 -43.48
CA MET A 314 -1.62 8.75 -44.04
C MET A 314 -2.64 8.55 -42.91
N ASN A 315 -3.24 7.37 -42.88
CA ASN A 315 -4.30 6.98 -42.00
C ASN A 315 -3.77 6.12 -40.85
N THR A 316 -2.46 5.99 -40.69
CA THR A 316 -1.86 5.05 -39.74
C THR A 316 -0.97 5.76 -38.74
N VAL A 317 -1.22 5.55 -37.45
CA VAL A 317 -0.32 5.93 -36.36
C VAL A 317 0.73 4.84 -36.22
N TYR A 318 1.99 5.22 -36.36
CA TYR A 318 3.13 4.34 -36.19
C TYR A 318 3.85 4.64 -34.87
N SER A 319 4.39 3.60 -34.23
CA SER A 319 5.51 3.76 -33.29
C SER A 319 6.85 3.52 -33.98
N PHE A 320 7.87 4.22 -33.49
CA PHE A 320 9.26 4.08 -33.90
C PHE A 320 10.07 3.59 -32.69
N ALA A 321 10.88 2.55 -32.85
CA ALA A 321 11.85 2.18 -31.83
C ALA A 321 13.15 2.99 -32.03
N ARG A 322 13.76 3.45 -30.94
CA ARG A 322 14.97 4.31 -30.88
C ARG A 322 16.16 3.83 -31.74
N GLN A 323 16.17 2.56 -32.16
CA GLN A 323 17.27 1.90 -32.87
C GLN A 323 16.85 1.20 -34.17
N PHE A 324 15.58 1.25 -34.60
CA PHE A 324 15.12 0.55 -35.80
C PHE A 324 14.32 1.44 -36.74
N VAL A 325 14.62 1.34 -38.04
CA VAL A 325 13.81 1.87 -39.17
C VAL A 325 12.43 1.19 -39.25
N LYS A 326 12.20 0.13 -38.44
CA LYS A 326 10.96 -0.64 -38.44
C LYS A 326 9.83 0.18 -37.82
N LYS A 327 8.98 0.70 -38.68
CA LYS A 327 7.69 1.29 -38.33
C LYS A 327 6.74 0.18 -37.90
N MET A 328 6.18 0.27 -36.70
CA MET A 328 5.13 -0.63 -36.27
C MET A 328 3.80 0.14 -36.33
N PRO A 329 2.86 -0.24 -37.22
CA PRO A 329 1.52 0.35 -37.19
C PRO A 329 0.89 0.03 -35.84
N LEU A 330 0.19 1.00 -35.27
CA LEU A 330 -0.51 0.86 -34.00
C LEU A 330 -2.02 1.00 -34.19
N LEU A 331 -2.39 2.00 -35.00
CA LEU A 331 -3.75 2.44 -35.19
C LEU A 331 -3.93 2.79 -36.66
N HIS A 332 -5.02 2.37 -37.24
CA HIS A 332 -5.50 2.82 -38.54
C HIS A 332 -6.76 3.66 -38.34
N VAL A 333 -6.91 4.72 -39.13
CA VAL A 333 -7.97 5.72 -39.04
C VAL A 333 -8.66 5.79 -40.39
N CYS A 334 -9.90 5.33 -40.49
CA CYS A 334 -10.70 5.42 -41.72
C CYS A 334 -12.03 6.09 -41.38
N ASP A 335 -12.38 7.20 -42.03
CA ASP A 335 -13.68 7.87 -41.82
C ASP A 335 -14.00 8.18 -40.35
N LYS A 336 -12.98 8.63 -39.60
CA LYS A 336 -12.99 8.85 -38.13
C LYS A 336 -13.14 7.60 -37.27
N ILE A 337 -13.22 6.41 -37.87
CA ILE A 337 -13.15 5.12 -37.18
C ILE A 337 -11.70 4.73 -36.95
N LEU A 338 -11.39 4.29 -35.74
CA LEU A 338 -10.06 3.87 -35.33
C LEU A 338 -9.99 2.33 -35.20
N THR A 339 -9.22 1.67 -36.07
CA THR A 339 -8.94 0.23 -35.98
C THR A 339 -7.57 -0.01 -35.35
N ILE A 340 -7.49 -0.99 -34.46
CA ILE A 340 -6.29 -1.29 -33.67
C ILE A 340 -5.51 -2.40 -34.37
N ASP A 341 -4.25 -2.12 -34.74
CA ASP A 341 -3.38 -3.11 -35.38
C ASP A 341 -2.13 -3.34 -34.53
N GLY A 342 -1.91 -4.59 -34.11
CA GLY A 342 -0.62 -5.04 -33.55
C GLY A 342 -0.29 -4.63 -32.10
N ILE A 343 -1.19 -3.97 -31.36
CA ILE A 343 -1.04 -3.70 -29.92
C ILE A 343 -2.36 -3.96 -29.19
N ASP A 344 -2.27 -4.52 -27.97
CA ASP A 344 -3.39 -4.57 -27.02
C ASP A 344 -3.71 -3.15 -26.51
N LEU A 345 -4.54 -2.43 -27.27
CA LEU A 345 -5.21 -1.22 -26.81
C LEU A 345 -6.53 -1.62 -26.17
N TYR A 346 -6.74 -1.15 -24.95
CA TYR A 346 -7.98 -1.36 -24.24
C TYR A 346 -8.62 0.00 -23.94
N PRO A 347 -9.92 0.17 -24.24
CA PRO A 347 -10.63 1.38 -23.84
C PRO A 347 -10.57 1.49 -22.32
N CYS A 348 -10.58 2.71 -21.80
CA CYS A 348 -10.76 2.91 -20.37
C CYS A 348 -12.16 2.41 -19.98
N HIS A 349 -12.25 1.15 -19.55
CA HIS A 349 -13.50 0.57 -19.11
C HIS A 349 -13.96 1.27 -17.83
N LYS A 350 -14.95 2.17 -17.96
CA LYS A 350 -15.61 2.78 -16.80
C LYS A 350 -16.27 1.72 -15.91
N ASP A 351 -16.64 0.56 -16.48
CA ASP A 351 -17.63 -0.32 -15.83
C ASP A 351 -17.14 -1.73 -15.48
N ASN A 352 -16.05 -2.26 -16.07
CA ASN A 352 -15.74 -3.71 -15.97
C ASN A 352 -14.59 -4.13 -15.04
N PHE A 353 -13.75 -3.20 -14.56
CA PHE A 353 -12.60 -3.58 -13.71
C PHE A 353 -12.51 -2.84 -12.36
N GLY A 354 -13.46 -1.93 -12.06
CA GLY A 354 -13.48 -1.19 -10.78
C GLY A 354 -12.20 -0.41 -10.46
N ALA A 355 -11.29 -0.27 -11.42
CA ALA A 355 -10.01 0.40 -11.24
C ALA A 355 -10.19 1.88 -11.54
N GLU A 356 -9.96 2.73 -10.53
CA GLU A 356 -9.96 4.17 -10.73
C GLU A 356 -8.85 4.55 -11.74
N CYS A 357 -9.23 4.94 -12.96
CA CYS A 357 -8.28 5.44 -13.95
C CYS A 357 -7.83 6.86 -13.59
N LEU A 358 -6.52 7.06 -13.40
CA LEU A 358 -5.94 8.38 -13.11
C LEU A 358 -6.24 9.41 -14.20
N PHE A 359 -6.23 9.01 -15.47
CA PHE A 359 -6.48 9.93 -16.56
C PHE A 359 -7.92 10.39 -16.57
N ASN A 360 -8.88 9.47 -16.41
CA ASN A 360 -10.29 9.81 -16.24
C ASN A 360 -10.53 10.70 -15.01
N HIS A 361 -9.79 10.48 -13.92
CA HIS A 361 -9.89 11.32 -12.71
C HIS A 361 -9.44 12.77 -12.96
N ILE A 362 -8.35 12.96 -13.72
CA ILE A 362 -7.80 14.29 -14.03
C ILE A 362 -8.56 14.98 -15.18
N HIS A 363 -9.00 14.20 -16.17
CA HIS A 363 -9.67 14.63 -17.38
C HIS A 363 -11.01 13.89 -17.53
N PRO A 364 -11.99 14.22 -16.67
CA PRO A 364 -13.31 13.61 -16.80
C PRO A 364 -13.90 13.96 -18.16
N ASN A 365 -14.59 13.00 -18.77
CA ASN A 365 -15.26 13.12 -20.08
C ASN A 365 -14.32 13.14 -21.30
N VAL A 366 -13.04 12.79 -21.15
CA VAL A 366 -12.15 12.57 -22.28
C VAL A 366 -12.05 11.07 -22.56
N ASP A 367 -12.52 10.64 -23.72
CA ASP A 367 -12.39 9.25 -24.15
C ASP A 367 -10.93 8.92 -24.46
N HIS A 368 -10.48 7.79 -23.92
CA HIS A 368 -9.10 7.38 -24.02
C HIS A 368 -8.92 5.86 -23.97
N PHE A 369 -7.79 5.43 -24.52
CA PHE A 369 -7.31 4.07 -24.53
C PHE A 369 -6.00 3.99 -23.77
N HIS A 370 -5.78 2.82 -23.18
CA HIS A 370 -4.53 2.47 -22.54
C HIS A 370 -3.78 1.46 -23.40
N ALA A 371 -2.46 1.57 -23.43
CA ALA A 371 -1.59 0.66 -24.16
C ALA A 371 -0.33 0.35 -23.37
N LYS A 372 0.30 -0.78 -23.67
CA LYS A 372 1.65 -1.11 -23.22
C LYS A 372 2.56 -1.30 -24.44
N ILE A 373 3.42 -0.33 -24.70
CA ILE A 373 4.28 -0.26 -25.88
C ILE A 373 5.73 -0.41 -25.42
N ASN A 374 6.42 -1.47 -25.83
CA ASN A 374 7.81 -1.71 -25.45
C ASN A 374 8.06 -1.65 -23.92
N ARG A 375 7.15 -2.24 -23.13
CA ARG A 375 7.12 -2.20 -21.64
C ARG A 375 6.82 -0.82 -21.03
N LYS A 376 6.59 0.22 -21.83
CA LYS A 376 6.16 1.54 -21.37
C LYS A 376 4.63 1.66 -21.47
N SER A 377 4.02 2.27 -20.47
CA SER A 377 2.58 2.55 -20.50
C SER A 377 2.30 3.81 -21.31
N ALA A 378 1.26 3.78 -22.13
CA ALA A 378 0.81 4.93 -22.90
C ALA A 378 -0.71 5.12 -22.76
N ILE A 379 -1.16 6.37 -22.83
CA ILE A 379 -2.56 6.75 -22.91
C ILE A 379 -2.78 7.52 -24.20
N PHE A 380 -3.70 7.03 -25.00
CA PHE A 380 -4.16 7.69 -26.22
C PHE A 380 -5.49 8.34 -25.91
N PHE A 381 -5.64 9.63 -26.15
CA PHE A 381 -6.94 10.27 -26.07
C PHE A 381 -7.32 10.89 -27.40
N LEU A 382 -8.61 10.81 -27.71
CA LEU A 382 -9.19 11.17 -28.99
C LEU A 382 -9.82 12.55 -28.89
N ASP A 383 -9.52 13.41 -29.86
CA ASP A 383 -10.24 14.67 -30.09
C ASP A 383 -11.19 14.43 -31.27
N ASP A 384 -12.51 14.46 -31.05
CA ASP A 384 -13.54 14.38 -32.09
C ASP A 384 -13.57 13.12 -33.00
N PHE A 385 -13.25 11.93 -32.48
CA PHE A 385 -13.34 10.64 -33.22
C PHE A 385 -14.49 9.75 -32.73
N ASP A 386 -15.09 8.98 -33.66
CA ASP A 386 -16.07 7.92 -33.35
C ASP A 386 -15.35 6.56 -33.23
N ILE A 387 -15.56 5.81 -32.15
CA ILE A 387 -14.89 4.51 -31.92
C ILE A 387 -15.78 3.39 -32.49
N ALA A 388 -15.28 2.63 -33.47
CA ALA A 388 -15.86 1.32 -33.82
C ALA A 388 -15.08 0.21 -33.11
N LEU A 389 -15.75 -0.55 -32.25
CA LEU A 389 -15.19 -1.76 -31.63
C LEU A 389 -15.52 -2.93 -32.57
N SER A 390 -14.52 -3.44 -33.29
CA SER A 390 -14.64 -4.65 -34.12
C SER A 390 -13.97 -5.85 -33.47
#